data_AF-A0A2U1T0U1-F1
#
_entry.id   AF-A0A2U1T0U1-F1
#
_cell.length_a   1.000
_cell.length_b   1.000
_cell.length_c   1.000
_cell.angle_alpha   90.00
_cell.angle_beta   90.00
_cell.angle_gamma   90.00
#
_symmetry.space_group_name_H-M   'P 1'
#
loop_
_entity.id
_entity.type
_entity.pdbx_description
1 polymer ?
#
loop_
_entity_poly.entity_id
_entity_poly.type
_entity_poly.pdbx_seq_one_letter_code
_entity_poly.pdbx_strand_id
1 'polypeptide(L)'
;MSPWQWAWFIPVVIIAVVFALAPLLGLVAVSGGGRFATAAAERPLAETAPFAGVFFLCAVVALVVLIVLWIVRGKPGVARGFGLYTFVFASLTLAGLLLRGPEESVNMVWSIPVAIAAGLGGVLTVLLFVDWVRRLRADAARKPGDPPVLSPQAAALKEQLQSRLAHLSGSERDAVKSDLDAAIQDLEQRGLITPAEAERAHSTELGGLAIRMGSSSATSRSR
;
A
#
# COMPACT_ATOMS: atom_id res chain seq x y z
N MET A 1 -24.98 -5.10 -9.82
CA MET A 1 -25.28 -5.02 -8.37
C MET A 1 -26.77 -4.78 -8.21
N SER A 2 -27.45 -5.55 -7.37
CA SER A 2 -28.88 -5.35 -7.11
C SER A 2 -29.10 -4.08 -6.27
N PRO A 3 -30.27 -3.43 -6.34
CA PRO A 3 -30.58 -2.23 -5.53
C PRO A 3 -30.44 -2.46 -4.03
N TRP A 4 -30.66 -3.69 -3.55
CA TRP A 4 -30.42 -4.08 -2.16
C TRP A 4 -28.92 -4.07 -1.79
N GLN A 5 -28.03 -4.46 -2.71
CA GLN A 5 -26.59 -4.37 -2.48
C GLN A 5 -26.12 -2.91 -2.38
N TRP A 6 -26.73 -1.99 -3.14
CA TRP A 6 -26.43 -0.56 -3.04
C TRP A 6 -26.83 0.05 -1.70
N ALA A 7 -27.97 -0.36 -1.13
CA ALA A 7 -28.44 0.11 0.17
C ALA A 7 -27.45 -0.18 1.31
N TRP A 8 -26.71 -1.30 1.24
CA TRP A 8 -25.68 -1.67 2.22
C TRP A 8 -24.29 -1.15 1.84
N PHE A 9 -24.00 -0.99 0.56
CA PHE A 9 -22.69 -0.54 0.08
C PHE A 9 -22.42 0.93 0.40
N ILE A 10 -23.42 1.81 0.18
CA ILE A 10 -23.28 3.26 0.39
C ILE A 10 -22.88 3.61 1.84
N PRO A 11 -23.57 3.09 2.89
CA PRO A 11 -23.16 3.35 4.28
C PRO A 11 -21.74 2.88 4.59
N VAL A 12 -21.34 1.71 4.07
CA VAL A 12 -20.00 1.16 4.30
C VAL A 12 -18.93 2.04 3.66
N VAL A 13 -19.17 2.56 2.45
CA VAL A 13 -18.25 3.50 1.79
C VAL A 13 -18.15 4.80 2.57
N ILE A 14 -19.27 5.35 3.04
CA ILE A 14 -19.27 6.58 3.85
C ILE A 14 -18.47 6.37 5.14
N ILE A 15 -18.70 5.26 5.84
CA ILE A 15 -17.94 4.90 7.05
C ILE A 15 -16.45 4.78 6.72
N ALA A 16 -16.09 4.08 5.63
CA ALA A 16 -14.70 3.93 5.23
C ALA A 16 -14.03 5.29 4.94
N VAL A 17 -14.74 6.21 4.28
CA VAL A 17 -14.24 7.57 4.01
C VAL A 17 -14.08 8.37 5.30
N VAL A 18 -15.04 8.29 6.23
CA VAL A 18 -14.95 8.95 7.54
C VAL A 18 -13.74 8.45 8.32
N PHE A 19 -13.51 7.15 8.37
CA PHE A 19 -12.36 6.57 9.05
C PHE A 19 -11.03 6.92 8.37
N ALA A 20 -11.01 7.01 7.04
CA ALA A 20 -9.84 7.42 6.28
C ALA A 20 -9.46 8.89 6.55
N LEU A 21 -10.46 9.77 6.70
CA LEU A 21 -10.27 11.20 6.96
C LEU A 21 -10.15 11.53 8.45
N ALA A 22 -10.43 10.58 9.35
CA ALA A 22 -10.49 10.83 10.79
C ALA A 22 -9.22 11.48 11.36
N PRO A 23 -7.97 11.05 11.02
CA PRO A 23 -6.77 11.73 11.49
C PRO A 23 -6.67 13.20 11.07
N LEU A 24 -7.10 13.56 9.85
CA LEU A 24 -7.17 14.95 9.40
C LEU A 24 -8.20 15.73 10.21
N LEU A 25 -9.40 15.18 10.38
CA LEU A 25 -10.47 15.83 11.14
C LEU A 25 -10.08 16.05 12.61
N GLY A 26 -9.35 15.10 13.20
CA GLY A 26 -8.80 15.23 14.55
C GLY A 26 -7.79 16.38 14.66
N LEU A 27 -6.89 16.52 13.69
CA LEU A 27 -5.97 17.66 13.66
C LEU A 27 -6.68 18.99 13.43
N VAL A 28 -7.64 19.03 12.49
CA VAL A 28 -8.44 20.23 12.18
C VAL A 28 -9.21 20.71 13.41
N ALA A 29 -9.74 19.79 14.23
CA ALA A 29 -10.41 20.14 15.47
C ALA A 29 -9.50 20.91 16.44
N VAL A 30 -8.21 20.54 16.53
CA VAL A 30 -7.24 21.17 17.44
C VAL A 30 -6.53 22.38 16.83
N SER A 31 -6.44 22.47 15.50
CA SER A 31 -5.75 23.55 14.79
C SER A 31 -6.61 24.78 14.51
N GLY A 32 -7.91 24.73 14.78
CA GLY A 32 -8.84 25.87 14.71
C GLY A 32 -8.51 26.95 15.74
N GLY A 33 -7.57 27.85 15.40
CA GLY A 33 -7.13 28.96 16.25
C GLY A 33 -5.62 29.20 16.22
N GLY A 34 -4.97 29.00 15.07
CA GLY A 34 -3.55 29.32 14.86
C GLY A 34 -3.34 29.93 13.48
N ARG A 35 -2.14 30.45 13.19
CA ARG A 35 -1.75 31.29 12.01
C ARG A 35 -2.09 30.73 10.61
N PHE A 36 -2.71 29.55 10.51
CA PHE A 36 -3.19 28.91 9.28
C PHE A 36 -4.73 28.83 9.20
N ALA A 37 -5.48 29.36 10.17
CA ALA A 37 -6.93 29.43 10.15
C ALA A 37 -7.40 30.66 9.37
N THR A 38 -7.78 30.48 8.10
CA THR A 38 -8.26 31.57 7.25
C THR A 38 -9.72 31.97 7.46
N ALA A 39 -10.47 31.43 8.46
CA ALA A 39 -11.87 31.86 8.66
C ALA A 39 -12.57 31.52 9.99
N ALA A 40 -11.97 30.82 10.96
CA ALA A 40 -12.71 30.37 12.15
C ALA A 40 -12.18 31.04 13.43
N ALA A 41 -13.09 31.62 14.22
CA ALA A 41 -12.85 32.14 15.55
C ALA A 41 -12.10 31.11 16.41
N GLU A 42 -11.11 31.57 17.19
CA GLU A 42 -10.38 30.76 18.16
C GLU A 42 -11.39 30.05 19.07
N ARG A 43 -11.52 28.72 18.91
CA ARG A 43 -12.39 27.91 19.76
C ARG A 43 -11.56 27.41 20.94
N PRO A 44 -12.10 27.48 22.18
CA PRO A 44 -11.40 26.95 23.33
C PRO A 44 -11.10 25.46 23.15
N LEU A 45 -9.87 25.06 23.45
CA LEU A 45 -9.36 23.71 23.32
C LEU A 45 -10.15 22.72 24.19
N ALA A 46 -10.70 23.19 25.30
CA ALA A 46 -11.60 22.42 26.16
C ALA A 46 -12.83 21.88 25.39
N GLU A 47 -13.32 22.62 24.40
CA GLU A 47 -14.46 22.20 23.58
C GLU A 47 -14.04 21.34 22.39
N THR A 48 -12.83 21.54 21.84
CA THR A 48 -12.39 20.85 20.62
C THR A 48 -11.61 19.56 20.88
N ALA A 49 -10.93 19.43 22.02
CA ALA A 49 -10.17 18.24 22.40
C ALA A 49 -11.01 16.94 22.43
N PRO A 50 -12.28 16.93 22.91
CA PRO A 50 -13.13 15.74 22.84
C PRO A 50 -13.38 15.27 21.40
N PHE A 51 -13.64 16.19 20.47
CA PHE A 51 -13.85 15.85 19.06
C PHE A 51 -12.59 15.24 18.46
N ALA A 52 -11.42 15.82 18.75
CA ALA A 52 -10.15 15.26 18.31
C ALA A 52 -9.96 13.83 18.86
N GLY A 53 -10.21 13.61 20.15
CA GLY A 53 -10.14 12.31 20.78
C GLY A 53 -11.05 11.26 20.11
N VAL A 54 -12.29 11.63 19.77
CA VAL A 54 -13.24 10.74 19.07
C VAL A 54 -12.73 10.40 17.67
N PHE A 55 -12.25 11.37 16.90
CA PHE A 55 -11.70 11.11 15.57
C PHE A 55 -10.47 10.19 15.63
N PHE A 56 -9.57 10.40 16.60
CA PHE A 56 -8.43 9.49 16.77
C PHE A 56 -8.84 8.11 17.29
N LEU A 57 -9.93 7.98 18.05
CA LEU A 57 -10.49 6.68 18.41
C LEU A 57 -10.97 5.91 17.16
N CYS A 58 -11.65 6.58 16.22
CA CYS A 58 -12.00 5.98 14.93
C CYS A 58 -10.74 5.56 14.15
N ALA A 59 -9.70 6.40 14.13
CA ALA A 59 -8.44 6.06 13.48
C ALA A 59 -7.75 4.84 14.11
N VAL A 60 -7.80 4.70 15.44
CA VAL A 60 -7.30 3.51 16.15
C VAL A 60 -8.04 2.25 15.70
N VAL A 61 -9.37 2.30 15.63
CA VAL A 61 -10.16 1.16 15.15
C VAL A 61 -9.80 0.79 13.71
N ALA A 62 -9.64 1.77 12.81
CA ALA A 62 -9.15 1.52 11.45
C ALA A 62 -7.74 0.89 11.43
N LEU A 63 -6.81 1.39 12.26
CA LEU A 63 -5.46 0.82 12.36
C LEU A 63 -5.50 -0.63 12.85
N VAL A 64 -6.30 -0.94 13.87
CA VAL A 64 -6.47 -2.31 14.38
C VAL A 64 -7.03 -3.22 13.28
N VAL A 65 -8.06 -2.78 12.56
CA VAL A 65 -8.62 -3.55 11.43
C VAL A 65 -7.57 -3.79 10.36
N LEU A 66 -6.77 -2.78 10.00
CA LEU A 66 -5.70 -2.93 9.02
C LEU A 66 -4.59 -3.86 9.50
N ILE A 67 -4.23 -3.84 10.78
CA ILE A 67 -3.27 -4.76 11.38
C ILE A 67 -3.80 -6.20 11.32
N VAL A 68 -5.07 -6.43 11.69
CA VAL A 68 -5.69 -7.75 11.60
C VAL A 68 -5.76 -8.23 10.16
N LEU A 69 -6.19 -7.38 9.22
CA LEU A 69 -6.19 -7.71 7.80
C LEU A 69 -4.78 -8.01 7.28
N TRP A 70 -3.78 -7.29 7.75
CA TRP A 70 -2.38 -7.56 7.41
C TRP A 70 -1.92 -8.94 7.90
N ILE A 71 -2.29 -9.32 9.13
CA ILE A 71 -1.98 -10.64 9.69
C ILE A 71 -2.69 -11.76 8.91
N VAL A 72 -3.97 -11.58 8.57
CA VAL A 72 -4.80 -12.64 7.97
C VAL A 72 -4.59 -12.76 6.46
N ARG A 73 -4.50 -11.64 5.72
CA ARG A 73 -4.49 -11.61 4.25
C ARG A 73 -3.12 -11.25 3.65
N GLY A 74 -2.12 -11.00 4.48
CA GLY A 74 -0.84 -10.46 4.03
C GLY A 74 -0.92 -8.96 3.72
N LYS A 75 0.17 -8.37 3.23
CA LYS A 75 0.46 -6.92 3.23
C LYS A 75 -0.47 -6.11 2.32
N PRO A 76 -1.45 -5.35 2.84
CA PRO A 76 -2.17 -4.39 2.02
C PRO A 76 -1.31 -3.13 1.87
N GLY A 77 -1.04 -2.70 0.63
CA GLY A 77 -0.24 -1.49 0.36
C GLY A 77 -0.80 -0.22 1.03
N VAL A 78 -2.12 -0.19 1.25
CA VAL A 78 -2.86 0.91 1.90
C VAL A 78 -2.47 1.09 3.38
N ALA A 79 -2.06 0.02 4.08
CA ALA A 79 -1.67 0.11 5.49
C ALA A 79 -0.41 0.95 5.72
N ARG A 80 0.51 1.03 4.75
CA ARG A 80 1.69 1.91 4.83
C ARG A 80 1.31 3.37 4.85
N GLY A 81 0.51 3.79 3.86
CA GLY A 81 0.11 5.18 3.72
C GLY A 81 -0.71 5.64 4.92
N PHE A 82 -1.69 4.84 5.33
CA PHE A 82 -2.56 5.17 6.46
C PHE A 82 -1.81 5.15 7.81
N GLY A 83 -0.86 4.24 8.01
CA GLY A 83 -0.04 4.18 9.23
C GLY A 83 0.83 5.42 9.41
N LEU A 84 1.57 5.81 8.37
CA LEU A 84 2.42 7.02 8.39
C LEU A 84 1.59 8.28 8.54
N TYR A 85 0.50 8.38 7.77
CA TYR A 85 -0.44 9.48 7.84
C TYR A 85 -1.01 9.62 9.26
N THR A 86 -1.55 8.55 9.84
CA THR A 86 -2.10 8.60 11.20
C THR A 86 -1.04 8.97 12.23
N PHE A 87 0.18 8.44 12.11
CA PHE A 87 1.29 8.78 12.98
C PHE A 87 1.62 10.28 12.97
N VAL A 88 1.75 10.88 11.78
CA VAL A 88 2.08 12.31 11.63
C VAL A 88 0.98 13.18 12.21
N PHE A 89 -0.28 12.94 11.82
CA PHE A 89 -1.41 13.76 12.28
C PHE A 89 -1.67 13.59 13.78
N ALA A 90 -1.54 12.38 14.33
CA ALA A 90 -1.66 12.14 15.76
C ALA A 90 -0.54 12.82 16.54
N SER A 91 0.70 12.76 16.06
CA SER A 91 1.85 13.39 16.72
C SER A 91 1.72 14.92 16.74
N LEU A 92 1.31 15.53 15.64
CA LEU A 92 1.06 16.97 15.56
C LEU A 92 -0.09 17.39 16.47
N THR A 93 -1.17 16.61 16.51
CA THR A 93 -2.31 16.89 17.38
C THR A 93 -1.93 16.75 18.86
N LEU A 94 -1.18 15.71 19.21
CA LEU A 94 -0.71 15.49 20.57
C LEU A 94 0.25 16.60 21.02
N ALA A 95 1.16 17.05 20.15
CA ALA A 95 2.02 18.20 20.44
C ALA A 95 1.19 19.47 20.68
N GLY A 96 0.17 19.73 19.87
CA GLY A 96 -0.75 20.85 20.06
C GLY A 96 -1.48 20.79 21.41
N LEU A 97 -1.99 19.61 21.80
CA LEU A 97 -2.65 19.39 23.09
C LEU A 97 -1.70 19.58 24.27
N LEU A 98 -0.45 19.10 24.17
CA LEU A 98 0.54 19.22 25.24
C LEU A 98 1.02 20.65 25.44
N LEU A 99 1.15 21.43 24.36
CA LEU A 99 1.58 22.83 24.43
C LEU A 99 0.50 23.75 25.00
N ARG A 100 -0.77 23.52 24.68
CA ARG A 100 -1.90 24.39 25.06
C ARG A 100 -2.70 23.90 26.28
N GLY A 101 -2.64 22.60 26.57
CA GLY A 101 -3.45 21.97 27.62
C GLY A 101 -3.26 22.53 29.03
N PRO A 102 -2.03 22.89 29.47
CA PRO A 102 -1.82 23.50 30.78
C PRO A 102 -2.44 24.89 30.92
N GLU A 103 -2.47 25.67 29.84
CA GLU A 103 -2.97 27.06 29.83
C GLU A 103 -4.51 27.11 29.86
N GLU A 104 -5.16 26.14 29.20
CA GLU A 104 -6.61 26.11 29.02
C GLU A 104 -7.34 25.14 29.99
N SER A 105 -6.66 24.59 31.00
CA SER A 105 -7.21 23.64 31.98
C SER A 105 -7.91 22.42 31.34
N VAL A 106 -7.43 21.99 30.19
CA VAL A 106 -8.07 20.93 29.40
C VAL A 106 -7.92 19.58 30.10
N ASN A 107 -8.99 18.79 30.14
CA ASN A 107 -8.94 17.43 30.64
C ASN A 107 -8.06 16.55 29.73
N MET A 108 -6.87 16.20 30.23
CA MET A 108 -5.86 15.43 29.51
C MET A 108 -6.32 14.00 29.14
N VAL A 109 -7.45 13.52 29.64
CA VAL A 109 -8.04 12.23 29.24
C VAL A 109 -8.25 12.15 27.71
N TRP A 110 -8.57 13.26 27.04
CA TRP A 110 -8.76 13.29 25.58
C TRP A 110 -7.46 13.23 24.78
N SER A 111 -6.30 13.36 25.42
CA SER A 111 -5.00 13.10 24.78
C SER A 111 -4.70 11.60 24.64
N ILE A 112 -5.36 10.74 25.44
CA ILE A 112 -5.10 9.29 25.47
C ILE A 112 -5.40 8.63 24.11
N PRO A 113 -6.57 8.84 23.46
CA PRO A 113 -6.83 8.27 22.14
C PRO A 113 -5.82 8.74 21.07
N VAL A 114 -5.40 10.00 21.16
CA VAL A 114 -4.40 10.59 20.25
C VAL A 114 -3.05 9.94 20.43
N ALA A 115 -2.61 9.75 21.69
CA ALA A 115 -1.36 9.07 22.02
C ALA A 115 -1.36 7.60 21.58
N ILE A 116 -2.48 6.88 21.75
CA ILE A 116 -2.63 5.51 21.27
C ILE A 116 -2.55 5.46 19.74
N ALA A 117 -3.22 6.38 19.03
CA ALA A 117 -3.16 6.48 17.58
C ALA A 117 -1.74 6.75 17.07
N ALA A 118 -1.01 7.66 17.74
CA ALA A 118 0.40 7.93 17.43
C ALA A 118 1.26 6.69 17.68
N GLY A 119 1.12 6.01 18.81
CA GLY A 119 1.86 4.79 19.12
C GLY A 119 1.62 3.68 18.09
N LEU A 120 0.36 3.37 17.80
CA LEU A 120 -0.01 2.32 16.84
C LEU A 120 0.42 2.68 15.41
N GLY A 121 0.18 3.91 14.97
CA GLY A 121 0.61 4.40 13.66
C GLY A 121 2.13 4.35 13.50
N GLY A 122 2.87 4.74 14.54
CA GLY A 122 4.32 4.69 14.59
C GLY A 122 4.86 3.26 14.49
N VAL A 123 4.36 2.34 15.33
CA VAL A 123 4.73 0.92 15.30
C VAL A 123 4.46 0.31 13.92
N LEU A 124 3.28 0.54 13.36
CA LEU A 124 2.92 0.03 12.04
C LEU A 124 3.86 0.57 10.95
N THR A 125 4.16 1.87 10.99
CA THR A 125 5.09 2.52 10.04
C THR A 125 6.49 1.92 10.13
N VAL A 126 7.01 1.73 11.34
CA VAL A 126 8.34 1.14 11.57
C VAL A 126 8.39 -0.30 11.06
N LEU A 127 7.40 -1.13 11.38
CA LEU A 127 7.36 -2.52 10.92
C LEU A 127 7.35 -2.61 9.39
N LEU A 128 6.54 -1.76 8.75
CA LEU A 128 6.41 -1.74 7.29
C LEU A 128 7.65 -1.14 6.60
N PHE A 129 8.36 -0.22 7.26
CA PHE A 129 9.62 0.34 6.82
C PHE A 129 10.75 -0.69 6.93
N VAL A 130 10.86 -1.39 8.06
CA VAL A 130 11.83 -2.48 8.24
C VAL A 130 11.64 -3.57 7.18
N ASP A 131 10.39 -3.94 6.89
CA ASP A 131 10.10 -4.89 5.80
C ASP A 131 10.52 -4.37 4.43
N TRP A 132 10.29 -3.08 4.16
CA TRP A 132 10.70 -2.47 2.90
C TRP A 132 12.23 -2.45 2.76
N VAL A 133 12.96 -2.04 3.80
CA VAL A 133 14.43 -2.03 3.81
C VAL A 133 14.98 -3.44 3.66
N ARG A 134 14.39 -4.44 4.33
CA ARG A 134 14.79 -5.85 4.16
C ARG A 134 14.64 -6.32 2.72
N ARG A 135 13.55 -5.96 2.04
CA ARG A 135 13.34 -6.27 0.61
C ARG A 135 14.38 -5.60 -0.26
N LEU A 136 14.61 -4.30 -0.07
CA LEU A 136 15.63 -3.57 -0.83
C LEU A 136 17.02 -4.17 -0.66
N ARG A 137 17.39 -4.56 0.57
CA ARG A 137 18.67 -5.23 0.83
C ARG A 137 18.74 -6.61 0.17
N ALA A 138 17.65 -7.37 0.18
CA ALA A 138 17.57 -8.66 -0.49
C ALA A 138 17.64 -8.52 -2.03
N ASP A 139 17.14 -7.43 -2.59
CA ASP A 139 17.22 -7.13 -4.02
C ASP A 139 18.61 -6.59 -4.41
N ALA A 140 19.22 -5.76 -3.57
CA ALA A 140 20.56 -5.20 -3.78
C ALA A 140 21.69 -6.21 -3.58
N ALA A 141 21.48 -7.25 -2.76
CA ALA A 141 22.43 -8.35 -2.59
C ALA A 141 22.42 -9.34 -3.76
N ARG A 142 21.54 -9.17 -4.77
CA ARG A 142 21.49 -10.04 -5.94
C ARG A 142 22.61 -9.70 -6.91
N LYS A 143 23.31 -10.74 -7.37
CA LYS A 143 24.21 -10.60 -8.51
C LYS A 143 23.39 -10.43 -9.80
N PRO A 144 23.87 -9.67 -10.79
CA PRO A 144 23.24 -9.60 -12.10
C PRO A 144 23.29 -11.01 -12.72
N GLY A 145 22.15 -11.71 -12.73
CA GLY A 145 22.05 -13.10 -13.19
C GLY A 145 21.21 -14.01 -12.28
N ASP A 146 20.99 -13.65 -11.01
CA ASP A 146 20.14 -14.45 -10.13
C ASP A 146 18.67 -14.41 -10.59
N PRO A 147 17.97 -15.55 -10.59
CA PRO A 147 16.57 -15.60 -10.97
C PRO A 147 15.75 -14.67 -10.05
N PRO A 148 14.79 -13.90 -10.60
CA PRO A 148 13.98 -13.01 -9.78
C PRO A 148 13.26 -13.82 -8.71
N VAL A 149 13.35 -13.41 -7.45
CA VAL A 149 12.48 -13.96 -6.40
C VAL A 149 11.06 -13.56 -6.78
N LEU A 150 10.35 -14.54 -7.32
CA LEU A 150 8.98 -14.37 -7.75
C LEU A 150 8.15 -13.99 -6.52
N SER A 151 7.28 -12.99 -6.67
CA SER A 151 6.21 -12.80 -5.68
C SER A 151 5.44 -14.12 -5.55
N PRO A 152 4.81 -14.42 -4.40
CA PRO A 152 4.04 -15.65 -4.24
C PRO A 152 3.01 -15.87 -5.36
N GLN A 153 2.45 -14.78 -5.90
CA GLN A 153 1.55 -14.79 -7.05
C GLN A 153 2.25 -15.13 -8.37
N ALA A 154 3.43 -14.57 -8.63
CA ALA A 154 4.21 -14.89 -9.84
C ALA A 154 4.81 -16.30 -9.79
N ALA A 155 5.12 -16.82 -8.61
CA ALA A 155 5.55 -18.20 -8.40
C ALA A 155 4.41 -19.18 -8.71
N ALA A 156 3.21 -18.92 -8.18
CA ALA A 156 2.02 -19.72 -8.48
C ALA A 156 1.65 -19.68 -9.97
N LEU A 157 1.79 -18.52 -10.63
CA LEU A 157 1.58 -18.40 -12.07
C LEU A 157 2.62 -19.21 -12.87
N LYS A 158 3.89 -19.19 -12.46
CA LYS A 158 4.95 -20.01 -13.08
C LYS A 158 4.61 -21.50 -13.00
N GLU A 159 4.24 -21.95 -11.82
CA GLU A 159 3.90 -23.36 -11.56
C GLU A 159 2.65 -23.79 -12.34
N GLN A 160 1.65 -22.92 -12.44
CA GLN A 160 0.45 -23.16 -13.26
C GLN A 160 0.76 -23.20 -14.76
N LEU A 161 1.66 -22.36 -15.25
CA LEU A 161 2.08 -22.40 -16.65
C LEU A 161 2.94 -23.63 -16.94
N GLN A 162 3.85 -23.99 -16.03
CA GLN A 162 4.67 -25.19 -16.16
C GLN A 162 3.83 -26.47 -16.13
N SER A 163 2.79 -26.55 -15.29
CA SER A 163 1.89 -27.70 -15.29
C SER A 163 1.07 -27.79 -16.59
N ARG A 164 0.59 -26.66 -17.14
CA ARG A 164 -0.07 -26.63 -18.45
C ARG A 164 0.86 -27.04 -19.59
N LEU A 165 2.11 -26.59 -19.57
CA LEU A 165 3.14 -26.97 -20.54
C LEU A 165 3.51 -28.45 -20.43
N ALA A 166 3.49 -29.03 -19.22
CA ALA A 166 3.76 -30.45 -19.00
C ALA A 166 2.72 -31.37 -19.66
N HIS A 167 1.47 -30.89 -19.80
CA HIS A 167 0.39 -31.62 -20.48
C HIS A 167 0.46 -31.55 -22.01
N LEU A 168 1.25 -30.66 -22.59
CA LEU A 168 1.45 -30.58 -24.04
C LEU A 168 2.40 -31.67 -24.52
N SER A 169 2.11 -32.23 -25.69
CA SER A 169 3.00 -33.17 -26.38
C SER A 169 4.29 -32.47 -26.82
N GLY A 170 5.36 -33.24 -27.08
CA GLY A 170 6.66 -32.67 -27.48
C GLY A 170 6.56 -31.78 -28.73
N SER A 171 5.79 -32.22 -29.73
CA SER A 171 5.58 -31.46 -30.96
C SER A 171 4.83 -30.14 -30.76
N GLU A 172 3.89 -30.09 -29.81
CA GLU A 172 3.16 -28.85 -29.49
C GLU A 172 4.05 -27.86 -28.75
N ARG A 173 4.96 -28.34 -27.88
CA ARG A 173 5.93 -27.47 -27.20
C ARG A 173 6.92 -26.87 -28.19
N ASP A 174 7.38 -27.66 -29.16
CA ASP A 174 8.29 -27.19 -30.21
C ASP A 174 7.61 -26.18 -31.13
N ALA A 175 6.33 -26.39 -31.47
CA ALA A 175 5.55 -25.41 -32.23
C ALA A 175 5.39 -24.08 -31.47
N VAL A 176 5.05 -24.13 -30.18
CA VAL A 176 4.94 -22.92 -29.33
C VAL A 176 6.30 -22.21 -29.20
N LYS A 177 7.41 -22.96 -29.12
CA LYS A 177 8.75 -22.37 -29.09
C LYS A 177 9.09 -21.67 -30.39
N SER A 178 8.82 -22.33 -31.52
CA SER A 178 9.05 -21.77 -32.86
C SER A 178 8.25 -20.48 -33.08
N ASP A 179 6.98 -20.44 -32.67
CA ASP A 179 6.15 -19.24 -32.77
C ASP A 179 6.69 -18.10 -31.90
N LEU A 180 7.18 -18.42 -30.69
CA LEU A 180 7.77 -17.45 -29.79
C LEU A 180 9.09 -16.88 -30.34
N ASP A 181 9.94 -17.73 -30.90
CA ASP A 181 11.20 -17.31 -31.54
C ASP A 181 10.93 -16.41 -32.75
N ALA A 182 9.93 -16.74 -33.58
CA ALA A 182 9.49 -15.91 -34.70
C ALA A 182 8.96 -14.54 -34.23
N ALA A 183 8.20 -14.50 -33.13
CA ALA A 183 7.71 -13.25 -32.56
C ALA A 183 8.83 -12.38 -31.97
N ILE A 184 9.83 -12.97 -31.31
CA ILE A 184 11.01 -12.26 -30.81
C ILE A 184 11.78 -11.64 -31.98
N GLN A 185 11.96 -12.40 -33.06
CA GLN A 185 12.65 -11.91 -34.26
C GLN A 185 11.90 -10.76 -34.95
N ASP A 186 10.57 -10.82 -35.05
CA ASP A 186 9.75 -9.72 -35.59
C ASP A 186 9.87 -8.46 -34.72
N LEU A 187 9.90 -8.59 -33.39
CA LEU A 187 10.09 -7.46 -32.47
C LEU A 187 11.49 -6.84 -32.59
N GLU A 188 12.52 -7.64 -32.79
CA GLU A 188 13.89 -7.18 -33.03
C GLU A 188 14.00 -6.44 -34.37
N GLN A 189 13.45 -7.00 -35.46
CA GLN A 189 13.45 -6.38 -36.78
C GLN A 189 12.74 -5.02 -36.80
N ARG A 190 11.70 -4.86 -35.97
CA ARG A 190 10.98 -3.58 -35.80
C ARG A 190 11.69 -2.60 -34.87
N GLY A 191 12.82 -2.98 -34.29
CA GLY A 191 13.59 -2.15 -33.35
C GLY A 191 12.87 -1.90 -32.03
N LEU A 192 11.89 -2.75 -31.66
CA LEU A 192 11.14 -2.62 -30.41
C LEU A 192 11.89 -3.20 -29.20
N ILE A 193 12.83 -4.11 -29.46
CA ILE A 193 13.74 -4.69 -28.47
C ILE A 193 15.18 -4.63 -28.99
N THR A 194 16.14 -4.53 -28.08
CA THR A 194 17.57 -4.54 -28.44
C THR A 194 18.06 -5.95 -28.78
N PRO A 195 19.12 -6.11 -29.59
CA PRO A 195 19.69 -7.44 -29.89
C PRO A 195 20.10 -8.21 -28.62
N ALA A 196 20.62 -7.48 -27.62
CA ALA A 196 20.95 -8.05 -26.32
C ALA A 196 19.72 -8.52 -25.52
N GLU A 197 18.54 -7.97 -25.76
CA GLU A 197 17.27 -8.43 -25.18
C GLU A 197 16.70 -9.63 -25.94
N ALA A 198 16.82 -9.65 -27.27
CA ALA A 198 16.43 -10.77 -28.11
C ALA A 198 17.23 -12.04 -27.76
N GLU A 199 18.56 -11.93 -27.63
CA GLU A 199 19.43 -13.06 -27.28
C GLU A 199 19.16 -13.59 -25.86
N ARG A 200 18.78 -12.69 -24.93
CA ARG A 200 18.30 -13.07 -23.60
C ARG A 200 16.92 -13.72 -23.63
N ALA A 201 16.04 -13.34 -24.56
CA ALA A 201 14.74 -13.95 -24.72
C ALA A 201 14.86 -15.38 -25.27
N HIS A 202 15.69 -15.61 -26.29
CA HIS A 202 15.94 -16.94 -26.86
C HIS A 202 16.52 -17.96 -25.86
N SER A 203 17.28 -17.49 -24.86
CA SER A 203 17.88 -18.33 -23.82
C SER A 203 16.95 -18.62 -22.62
N THR A 204 15.72 -18.09 -22.60
CA THR A 204 14.79 -18.25 -21.47
C THR A 204 13.86 -19.46 -21.65
N GLU A 205 13.67 -20.27 -20.60
CA GLU A 205 12.73 -21.39 -20.61
C GLU A 205 11.26 -20.95 -20.86
N LEU A 206 10.49 -21.80 -21.55
CA LEU A 206 9.06 -21.64 -21.78
C LEU A 206 8.33 -21.44 -20.43
N GLY A 207 7.77 -20.24 -20.24
CA GLY A 207 7.13 -19.80 -18.99
C GLY A 207 7.89 -18.70 -18.23
N GLY A 208 9.23 -18.65 -18.34
CA GLY A 208 10.04 -17.57 -17.76
C GLY A 208 9.84 -16.22 -18.46
N LEU A 209 9.61 -16.26 -19.77
CA LEU A 209 9.36 -15.09 -20.62
C LEU A 209 8.02 -14.40 -20.29
N ALA A 210 6.95 -15.17 -20.08
CA ALA A 210 5.61 -14.66 -19.75
C ALA A 210 5.59 -13.85 -18.44
N ILE A 211 6.35 -14.32 -17.44
CA ILE A 211 6.45 -13.66 -16.13
C ILE A 211 7.16 -12.31 -16.25
N ARG A 212 8.23 -12.24 -17.06
CA ARG A 212 8.97 -11.00 -17.29
C ARG A 212 8.15 -9.98 -18.07
N MET A 213 7.45 -10.40 -19.13
CA MET A 213 6.56 -9.52 -19.89
C MET A 213 5.41 -8.97 -19.04
N GLY A 214 4.85 -9.79 -18.14
CA GLY A 214 3.85 -9.35 -17.15
C GLY A 214 4.39 -8.30 -16.17
N SER A 215 5.66 -8.39 -15.78
CA SER A 215 6.28 -7.39 -14.90
C SER A 215 6.64 -6.07 -15.59
N SER A 216 7.03 -6.11 -16.87
CA SER A 216 7.37 -4.90 -17.64
C SER A 216 6.12 -4.07 -18.00
N SER A 217 5.03 -4.75 -18.37
CA SER A 217 3.73 -4.10 -18.63
C SER A 217 3.08 -3.50 -17.36
N ALA A 218 3.35 -4.04 -16.18
CA ALA A 218 2.95 -3.46 -14.90
C ALA A 218 3.69 -2.14 -14.58
N THR A 219 4.90 -1.96 -15.12
CA THR A 219 5.72 -0.75 -14.90
C THR A 219 5.41 0.34 -15.95
N SER A 220 4.91 -0.03 -17.13
CA SER A 220 4.55 0.92 -18.19
C SER A 220 3.17 1.59 -18.02
N ARG A 221 2.30 1.15 -17.11
CA ARG A 221 0.97 1.75 -16.87
C ARG A 221 0.97 2.95 -15.92
N SER A 222 2.15 3.47 -15.53
CA SER A 222 2.27 4.63 -14.64
C SER A 222 2.90 5.85 -15.31
N ARG A 223 2.56 6.12 -16.57
CA ARG A 223 2.78 7.42 -17.20
C ARG A 223 1.50 7.93 -17.84
#